data_AF-A0A8C4Q761-F1
#
_entry.id   AF-A0A8C4Q761-F1
#
_cell.length_a   1.000
_cell.length_b   1.000
_cell.length_c   1.000
_cell.angle_alpha   90.00
_cell.angle_beta   90.00
_cell.angle_gamma   90.00
#
_symmetry.space_group_name_H-M   'P 1'
#
loop_
_entity.id
_entity.type
_entity.pdbx_description
1 polymer ?
#
loop_
_entity_poly.entity_id
_entity_poly.type
_entity_poly.pdbx_seq_one_letter_code
_entity_poly.pdbx_strand_id
1 'polypeptide(L)'
;MEMKKRVHLELRNRTPSDVKELVLDNCRSNDGKIEGLTGEFGELEFLSMINVGLISVANLPKLNKLKKLELSDNRICNGLDVLAEKTPNLTYLNLSGNKFKDISTLDPLKKLASLKSLDLFNCDVTGLTDYRNSIFKLLPQITYLDGFDRNDCEAPDSDGDLDGEEEEDEDGEGEDEEDAEGARGQKRKRDVEDVGDGDGDGDGEDDDE
;
A
#
# COMPACT_ATOMS: atom_id res chain seq x y z
N MET A 1 -26.90 -2.26 -14.31
CA MET A 1 -26.26 -1.14 -15.04
C MET A 1 -24.91 -1.62 -15.56
N GLU A 2 -24.48 -1.21 -16.76
CA GLU A 2 -23.16 -1.62 -17.29
C GLU A 2 -22.01 -0.97 -16.52
N MET A 3 -20.90 -1.69 -16.37
CA MET A 3 -19.72 -1.24 -15.61
C MET A 3 -19.17 0.08 -16.13
N LYS A 4 -18.99 0.21 -17.45
CA LYS A 4 -18.50 1.46 -18.07
C LYS A 4 -19.38 2.69 -17.76
N LYS A 5 -20.71 2.49 -17.71
CA LYS A 5 -21.65 3.55 -17.31
C LYS A 5 -21.54 3.86 -15.82
N ARG A 6 -21.34 2.84 -14.98
CA ARG A 6 -21.15 3.02 -13.53
C ARG A 6 -19.90 3.84 -13.24
N VAL A 7 -18.77 3.53 -13.89
CA VAL A 7 -17.52 4.31 -13.77
C VAL A 7 -17.78 5.80 -14.05
N HIS A 8 -18.43 6.11 -15.17
CA HIS A 8 -18.73 7.51 -15.53
C HIS A 8 -19.61 8.22 -14.49
N LEU A 9 -20.57 7.51 -13.90
CA LEU A 9 -21.44 8.07 -12.85
C LEU A 9 -20.69 8.31 -11.53
N GLU A 10 -19.76 7.43 -11.14
CA GLU A 10 -18.97 7.60 -9.91
C GLU A 10 -17.96 8.73 -9.98
N LEU A 11 -17.50 9.08 -11.19
CA LEU A 11 -16.61 10.22 -11.38
C LEU A 11 -17.29 11.55 -10.97
N ARG A 12 -18.60 11.72 -11.18
CA ARG A 12 -19.36 12.93 -10.78
C ARG A 12 -18.65 14.26 -11.15
N ASN A 13 -18.09 14.32 -12.36
CA ASN A 13 -17.27 15.44 -12.89
C ASN A 13 -15.85 15.59 -12.31
N ARG A 14 -15.39 14.65 -11.47
CA ARG A 14 -13.97 14.54 -11.08
C ARG A 14 -13.17 13.94 -12.23
N THR A 15 -11.90 14.29 -12.27
CA THR A 15 -10.90 13.63 -13.09
C THR A 15 -10.59 12.24 -12.51
N PRO A 16 -10.38 11.21 -13.34
CA PRO A 16 -9.98 9.88 -12.86
C PRO A 16 -8.71 9.90 -11.99
N SER A 17 -7.82 10.85 -12.23
CA SER A 17 -6.56 11.02 -11.50
C SER A 17 -6.75 11.35 -10.03
N ASP A 18 -7.85 11.98 -9.65
CA ASP A 18 -8.03 12.50 -8.29
C ASP A 18 -8.87 11.54 -7.41
N VAL A 19 -9.25 10.39 -7.97
CA VAL A 19 -10.13 9.42 -7.32
C VAL A 19 -9.31 8.41 -6.54
N LYS A 20 -9.41 8.48 -5.21
CA LYS A 20 -8.81 7.51 -4.28
C LYS A 20 -9.63 6.25 -4.08
N GLU A 21 -10.95 6.36 -4.21
CA GLU A 21 -11.87 5.26 -3.93
C GLU A 21 -12.90 5.13 -5.05
N LEU A 22 -13.11 3.90 -5.52
CA LEU A 22 -14.08 3.60 -6.57
C LEU A 22 -14.86 2.34 -6.26
N VAL A 23 -16.19 2.49 -6.17
CA VAL A 23 -17.13 1.39 -5.89
C VAL A 23 -18.00 1.13 -7.12
N LEU A 24 -17.86 -0.06 -7.70
CA LEU A 24 -18.56 -0.50 -8.91
C LEU A 24 -19.49 -1.68 -8.66
N ASP A 25 -19.87 -1.91 -7.41
CA ASP A 25 -20.65 -3.08 -6.99
C ASP A 25 -22.00 -3.17 -7.69
N ASN A 26 -22.47 -4.41 -7.89
CA ASN A 26 -23.77 -4.72 -8.48
C ASN A 26 -23.98 -4.11 -9.89
N CYS A 27 -22.90 -3.72 -10.56
CA CYS A 27 -22.92 -3.42 -11.99
C CYS A 27 -22.81 -4.72 -12.81
N ARG A 28 -22.73 -4.61 -14.13
CA ARG A 28 -22.57 -5.75 -15.04
C ARG A 28 -21.35 -5.52 -15.91
N SER A 29 -20.38 -6.42 -15.80
CA SER A 29 -19.30 -6.53 -16.79
C SER A 29 -19.78 -7.24 -18.05
N ASN A 30 -19.34 -6.76 -19.21
CA ASN A 30 -19.50 -7.46 -20.48
C ASN A 30 -18.49 -8.61 -20.59
N ASP A 31 -18.97 -9.81 -20.95
CA ASP A 31 -18.18 -11.05 -21.06
C ASP A 31 -17.34 -11.42 -19.81
N GLY A 32 -17.72 -10.91 -18.64
CA GLY A 32 -16.99 -11.13 -17.40
C GLY A 32 -15.62 -10.44 -17.35
N LYS A 33 -15.43 -9.34 -18.09
CA LYS A 33 -14.18 -8.58 -18.15
C LYS A 33 -14.33 -7.17 -17.59
N ILE A 34 -13.26 -6.67 -17.00
CA ILE A 34 -13.17 -5.28 -16.54
C ILE A 34 -13.23 -4.33 -17.75
N GLU A 35 -14.04 -3.29 -17.63
CA GLU A 35 -14.26 -2.29 -18.67
C GLU A 35 -14.46 -0.90 -18.07
N GLY A 36 -13.99 0.14 -18.77
CA GLY A 36 -14.11 1.53 -18.31
C GLY A 36 -13.04 2.00 -17.33
N LEU A 37 -12.22 1.09 -16.78
CA LEU A 37 -11.02 1.45 -16.04
C LEU A 37 -9.84 1.66 -17.00
N THR A 38 -9.04 2.70 -16.74
CA THR A 38 -7.84 3.08 -17.50
C THR A 38 -6.65 3.27 -16.56
N GLY A 39 -5.45 3.48 -17.08
CA GLY A 39 -4.29 3.86 -16.26
C GLY A 39 -4.35 5.28 -15.70
N GLU A 40 -5.42 6.05 -15.99
CA GLU A 40 -5.59 7.42 -15.50
C GLU A 40 -6.00 7.48 -14.03
N PHE A 41 -6.48 6.36 -13.46
CA PHE A 41 -6.80 6.20 -12.05
C PHE A 41 -5.52 6.04 -11.20
N GLY A 42 -4.60 7.00 -11.33
CA GLY A 42 -3.26 6.95 -10.74
C GLY A 42 -3.24 6.99 -9.22
N GLU A 43 -4.19 7.69 -8.61
CA GLU A 43 -4.33 7.87 -7.16
C GLU A 43 -5.28 6.87 -6.50
N LEU A 44 -5.77 5.87 -7.24
CA LEU A 44 -6.75 4.93 -6.71
C LEU A 44 -6.11 3.99 -5.68
N GLU A 45 -6.61 4.06 -4.44
CA GLU A 45 -6.17 3.28 -3.28
C GLU A 45 -7.14 2.13 -2.96
N PHE A 46 -8.44 2.33 -3.21
CA PHE A 46 -9.51 1.35 -2.99
C PHE A 46 -10.36 1.12 -4.24
N LEU A 47 -10.54 -0.14 -4.61
CA LEU A 47 -11.42 -0.56 -5.72
C LEU A 47 -12.32 -1.69 -5.27
N SER A 48 -13.64 -1.48 -5.40
CA SER A 48 -14.64 -2.51 -5.17
C SER A 48 -15.40 -2.87 -6.44
N MET A 49 -15.44 -4.16 -6.75
CA MET A 49 -16.17 -4.74 -7.88
C MET A 49 -16.92 -6.00 -7.43
N ILE A 50 -17.79 -5.85 -6.44
CA ILE A 50 -18.56 -6.97 -5.87
C ILE A 50 -19.75 -7.32 -6.75
N ASN A 51 -19.97 -8.61 -6.99
CA ASN A 51 -21.14 -9.12 -7.73
C ASN A 51 -21.35 -8.44 -9.10
N VAL A 52 -20.26 -8.29 -9.86
CA VAL A 52 -20.30 -7.67 -11.20
C VAL A 52 -20.28 -8.68 -12.35
N GLY A 53 -20.05 -9.96 -12.02
CA GLY A 53 -20.03 -11.08 -12.96
C GLY A 53 -18.67 -11.31 -13.63
N LEU A 54 -17.56 -10.87 -13.02
CA LEU A 54 -16.22 -11.06 -13.56
C LEU A 54 -15.83 -12.55 -13.60
N ILE A 55 -15.19 -12.97 -14.69
CA ILE A 55 -14.55 -14.28 -14.82
C ILE A 55 -13.02 -14.17 -14.83
N SER A 56 -12.49 -12.96 -15.05
CA SER A 56 -11.06 -12.70 -15.14
C SER A 56 -10.72 -11.26 -14.76
N VAL A 57 -9.52 -11.07 -14.23
CA VAL A 57 -8.92 -9.77 -13.90
C VAL A 57 -7.90 -9.29 -14.96
N ALA A 58 -7.78 -9.98 -16.09
CA ALA A 58 -6.76 -9.69 -17.11
C ALA A 58 -6.78 -8.25 -17.67
N ASN A 59 -7.97 -7.62 -17.66
CA ASN A 59 -8.16 -6.25 -18.17
C ASN A 59 -7.92 -5.17 -17.10
N LEU A 60 -7.41 -5.52 -15.92
CA LEU A 60 -7.10 -4.53 -14.90
C LEU A 60 -5.97 -3.61 -15.41
N PRO A 61 -6.14 -2.28 -15.41
CA PRO A 61 -5.06 -1.36 -15.74
C PRO A 61 -3.99 -1.38 -14.64
N LYS A 62 -2.84 -0.76 -14.91
CA LYS A 62 -1.80 -0.61 -13.88
C LYS A 62 -2.24 0.47 -12.88
N LEU A 63 -2.44 0.07 -11.63
CA LEU A 63 -2.92 0.88 -10.51
C LEU A 63 -1.89 0.77 -9.37
N ASN A 64 -0.83 1.57 -9.45
CA ASN A 64 0.32 1.45 -8.55
C ASN A 64 -0.01 1.81 -7.10
N LYS A 65 -0.98 2.69 -6.87
CA LYS A 65 -1.37 3.12 -5.51
C LYS A 65 -2.46 2.26 -4.89
N LEU A 66 -2.97 1.25 -5.61
CA LEU A 66 -4.05 0.41 -5.12
C LEU A 66 -3.58 -0.47 -3.96
N LYS A 67 -4.19 -0.27 -2.79
CA LYS A 67 -3.90 -1.01 -1.54
C LYS A 67 -4.96 -2.06 -1.26
N LYS A 68 -6.24 -1.77 -1.54
CA LYS A 68 -7.38 -2.65 -1.23
C LYS A 68 -8.24 -2.94 -2.46
N LEU A 69 -8.45 -4.23 -2.74
CA LEU A 69 -9.21 -4.72 -3.88
C LEU A 69 -10.27 -5.74 -3.44
N GLU A 70 -11.55 -5.40 -3.65
CA GLU A 70 -12.70 -6.26 -3.37
C GLU A 70 -13.24 -6.87 -4.67
N LEU A 71 -13.18 -8.20 -4.79
CA LEU A 71 -13.66 -8.95 -5.96
C LEU A 71 -14.69 -10.02 -5.57
N SER A 72 -15.35 -9.84 -4.43
CA SER A 72 -16.29 -10.80 -3.86
C SER A 72 -17.48 -11.08 -4.78
N ASP A 73 -18.06 -12.27 -4.67
CA ASP A 73 -19.24 -12.70 -5.43
C ASP A 73 -19.10 -12.61 -6.95
N ASN A 74 -17.89 -12.88 -7.46
CA ASN A 74 -17.63 -13.03 -8.89
C ASN A 74 -17.51 -14.51 -9.29
N ARG A 75 -16.99 -14.78 -10.49
CA ARG A 75 -16.82 -16.12 -11.07
C ARG A 75 -15.37 -16.37 -11.49
N ILE A 76 -14.42 -15.70 -10.86
CA ILE A 76 -12.99 -15.83 -11.14
C ILE A 76 -12.54 -17.22 -10.67
N CYS A 77 -11.72 -17.90 -11.46
CA CYS A 77 -11.20 -19.22 -11.11
C CYS A 77 -9.69 -19.38 -11.34
N ASN A 78 -9.07 -18.42 -12.04
CA ASN A 78 -7.64 -18.41 -12.39
C ASN A 78 -7.22 -17.01 -12.88
N GLY A 79 -5.99 -16.91 -13.40
CA GLY A 79 -5.52 -15.69 -14.07
C GLY A 79 -5.11 -14.58 -13.11
N LEU A 80 -4.71 -14.95 -11.89
CA LEU A 80 -4.25 -14.00 -10.86
C LEU A 80 -2.84 -13.45 -11.13
N ASP A 81 -2.10 -14.00 -12.10
CA ASP A 81 -0.73 -13.56 -12.47
C ASP A 81 -0.62 -12.09 -12.80
N VAL A 82 -1.67 -11.50 -13.38
CA VAL A 82 -1.68 -10.09 -13.76
C VAL A 82 -1.67 -9.16 -12.55
N LEU A 83 -2.18 -9.60 -11.39
CA LEU A 83 -2.27 -8.73 -10.20
C LEU A 83 -0.90 -8.24 -9.76
N ALA A 84 0.13 -9.08 -9.83
CA ALA A 84 1.49 -8.68 -9.44
C ALA A 84 2.07 -7.56 -10.31
N GLU A 85 1.72 -7.53 -11.61
CA GLU A 85 2.18 -6.46 -12.52
C GLU A 85 1.31 -5.20 -12.40
N LYS A 86 0.00 -5.38 -12.19
CA LYS A 86 -0.99 -4.30 -12.24
C LYS A 86 -1.16 -3.59 -10.91
N THR A 87 -1.03 -4.29 -9.79
CA THR A 87 -1.27 -3.77 -8.43
C THR A 87 -0.12 -4.20 -7.50
N PRO A 88 1.10 -3.68 -7.71
CA PRO A 88 2.29 -4.14 -6.98
C PRO A 88 2.25 -3.84 -5.48
N ASN A 89 1.52 -2.80 -5.06
CA ASN A 89 1.41 -2.36 -3.67
C ASN A 89 0.13 -2.85 -2.98
N LEU A 90 -0.54 -3.87 -3.53
CA LEU A 90 -1.76 -4.40 -2.96
C LEU A 90 -1.49 -5.08 -1.61
N THR A 91 -2.17 -4.63 -0.56
CA THR A 91 -2.05 -5.15 0.81
C THR A 91 -3.25 -5.99 1.23
N TYR A 92 -4.43 -5.71 0.66
CA TYR A 92 -5.67 -6.43 0.95
C TYR A 92 -6.36 -6.90 -0.35
N LEU A 93 -6.70 -8.18 -0.40
CA LEU A 93 -7.42 -8.78 -1.52
C LEU A 93 -8.57 -9.67 -1.03
N ASN A 94 -9.79 -9.33 -1.43
CA ASN A 94 -10.95 -10.20 -1.21
C ASN A 94 -11.34 -10.92 -2.50
N LEU A 95 -11.33 -12.25 -2.44
CA LEU A 95 -11.72 -13.18 -3.50
C LEU A 95 -12.89 -14.08 -3.05
N SER A 96 -13.57 -13.76 -1.95
CA SER A 96 -14.69 -14.55 -1.45
C SER A 96 -15.79 -14.76 -2.50
N GLY A 97 -16.49 -15.90 -2.42
CA GLY A 97 -17.59 -16.24 -3.34
C GLY A 97 -17.17 -16.52 -4.80
N ASN A 98 -15.87 -16.60 -5.10
CA ASN A 98 -15.36 -16.96 -6.42
C ASN A 98 -15.27 -18.49 -6.62
N LYS A 99 -14.64 -18.94 -7.71
CA LYS A 99 -14.62 -20.35 -8.18
C LYS A 99 -13.22 -20.98 -8.13
N PHE A 100 -12.43 -20.63 -7.12
CA PHE A 100 -11.14 -21.25 -6.85
C PHE A 100 -11.34 -22.62 -6.21
N LYS A 101 -10.85 -23.68 -6.88
CA LYS A 101 -11.00 -25.08 -6.45
C LYS A 101 -9.76 -25.66 -5.80
N ASP A 102 -8.60 -25.31 -6.35
CA ASP A 102 -7.32 -25.89 -5.96
C ASP A 102 -6.38 -24.81 -5.43
N ILE A 103 -5.59 -25.17 -4.41
CA ILE A 103 -4.58 -24.28 -3.81
C ILE A 103 -3.58 -23.78 -4.86
N SER A 104 -3.25 -24.60 -5.87
CA SER A 104 -2.34 -24.21 -6.96
C SER A 104 -2.86 -23.05 -7.81
N THR A 105 -4.18 -22.81 -7.88
CA THR A 105 -4.74 -21.66 -8.60
C THR A 105 -4.37 -20.31 -7.96
N LEU A 106 -3.92 -20.35 -6.71
CA LEU A 106 -3.48 -19.19 -5.92
C LEU A 106 -1.96 -18.98 -5.97
N ASP A 107 -1.21 -19.89 -6.62
CA ASP A 107 0.25 -19.77 -6.81
C ASP A 107 0.71 -18.39 -7.32
N PRO A 108 -0.01 -17.74 -8.26
CA PRO A 108 0.40 -16.42 -8.75
C PRO A 108 0.45 -15.34 -7.68
N LEU A 109 -0.33 -15.47 -6.59
CA LEU A 109 -0.36 -14.50 -5.50
C LEU A 109 0.95 -14.43 -4.72
N LYS A 110 1.85 -15.42 -4.85
CA LYS A 110 3.22 -15.37 -4.29
C LYS A 110 4.02 -14.16 -4.77
N LYS A 111 3.70 -13.64 -5.96
CA LYS A 111 4.37 -12.48 -6.56
C LYS A 111 3.92 -11.15 -5.94
N LEU A 112 2.81 -11.13 -5.20
CA LEU A 112 2.34 -9.95 -4.46
C LEU A 112 3.06 -9.89 -3.11
N ALA A 113 4.23 -9.25 -3.09
CA ALA A 113 5.08 -9.18 -1.90
C ALA A 113 4.46 -8.37 -0.75
N SER A 114 3.66 -7.34 -1.09
CA SER A 114 3.01 -6.46 -0.12
C SER A 114 1.69 -7.00 0.42
N LEU A 115 1.19 -8.13 -0.09
CA LEU A 115 -0.11 -8.67 0.32
C LEU A 115 -0.06 -9.15 1.78
N LYS A 116 -0.92 -8.58 2.63
CA LYS A 116 -1.02 -8.89 4.06
C LYS A 116 -2.30 -9.63 4.42
N SER A 117 -3.40 -9.32 3.75
CA SER A 117 -4.71 -9.92 4.02
C SER A 117 -5.31 -10.51 2.76
N LEU A 118 -5.79 -11.75 2.87
CA LEU A 118 -6.46 -12.47 1.80
C LEU A 118 -7.75 -13.08 2.33
N ASP A 119 -8.87 -12.84 1.64
CA ASP A 119 -10.15 -13.48 1.93
C ASP A 119 -10.56 -14.38 0.76
N LEU A 120 -10.84 -15.64 1.06
CA LEU A 120 -11.26 -16.69 0.13
C LEU A 120 -12.54 -17.36 0.61
N PHE A 121 -13.27 -16.77 1.57
CA PHE A 121 -14.48 -17.34 2.12
C PHE A 121 -15.47 -17.73 1.02
N ASN A 122 -16.20 -18.83 1.21
CA ASN A 122 -17.18 -19.32 0.22
C ASN A 122 -16.58 -19.63 -1.18
N CYS A 123 -15.30 -19.97 -1.26
CA CYS A 123 -14.68 -20.61 -2.43
C CYS A 123 -14.61 -22.13 -2.26
N ASP A 124 -14.56 -22.88 -3.35
CA ASP A 124 -14.47 -24.36 -3.29
C ASP A 124 -13.20 -24.83 -2.54
N VAL A 125 -12.10 -24.06 -2.62
CA VAL A 125 -10.81 -24.32 -1.95
C VAL A 125 -10.90 -24.37 -0.42
N THR A 126 -11.88 -23.68 0.19
CA THR A 126 -12.01 -23.65 1.66
C THR A 126 -12.48 -24.99 2.23
N GLY A 127 -13.03 -25.86 1.38
CA GLY A 127 -13.44 -27.22 1.76
C GLY A 127 -12.29 -28.24 1.78
N LEU A 128 -11.07 -27.84 1.40
CA LEU A 128 -9.92 -28.74 1.39
C LEU A 128 -9.39 -28.99 2.81
N THR A 129 -8.94 -30.22 3.07
CA THR A 129 -8.22 -30.57 4.30
C THR A 129 -6.96 -29.71 4.43
N ASP A 130 -6.67 -29.22 5.63
CA ASP A 130 -5.51 -28.36 5.90
C ASP A 130 -5.46 -27.08 5.05
N TYR A 131 -6.61 -26.57 4.60
CA TYR A 131 -6.73 -25.36 3.78
C TYR A 131 -5.91 -24.19 4.34
N ARG A 132 -6.17 -23.73 5.58
CA ARG A 132 -5.46 -22.59 6.19
C ARG A 132 -3.95 -22.80 6.22
N ASN A 133 -3.51 -23.95 6.74
CA ASN A 133 -2.08 -24.31 6.82
C ASN A 133 -1.42 -24.34 5.43
N SER A 134 -2.11 -24.87 4.43
CA SER A 134 -1.61 -24.94 3.06
C SER A 134 -1.48 -23.56 2.43
N ILE A 135 -2.46 -22.67 2.65
CA ILE A 135 -2.39 -21.28 2.17
C ILE A 135 -1.27 -20.52 2.86
N PHE A 136 -1.13 -20.57 4.19
CA PHE A 136 -0.03 -19.90 4.90
C PHE A 136 1.35 -20.44 4.52
N LYS A 137 1.45 -21.72 4.16
CA LYS A 137 2.69 -22.31 3.61
C LYS A 137 2.94 -21.84 2.17
N LEU A 138 1.89 -21.67 1.38
CA LEU A 138 1.99 -21.23 -0.01
C LEU A 138 2.37 -19.76 -0.12
N LEU A 139 1.74 -18.94 0.72
CA LEU A 139 1.80 -17.49 0.76
C LEU A 139 2.34 -17.07 2.13
N PRO A 140 3.64 -17.24 2.40
CA PRO A 140 4.21 -16.90 3.70
C PRO A 140 4.13 -15.41 4.04
N GLN A 141 3.96 -14.55 3.03
CA GLN A 141 3.90 -13.10 3.17
C GLN A 141 2.57 -12.57 3.75
N ILE A 142 1.48 -13.33 3.65
CA ILE A 142 0.20 -12.92 4.24
C ILE A 142 0.23 -13.12 5.76
N THR A 143 -0.39 -12.19 6.46
CA THR A 143 -0.57 -12.23 7.93
C THR A 143 -1.96 -12.76 8.26
N TYR A 144 -2.98 -12.33 7.52
CA TYR A 144 -4.37 -12.67 7.77
C TYR A 144 -4.97 -13.45 6.59
N LEU A 145 -5.70 -14.49 6.92
CA LEU A 145 -6.48 -15.32 6.00
C LEU A 145 -7.91 -15.41 6.52
N ASP A 146 -8.88 -15.02 5.70
CA ASP A 146 -10.31 -15.04 6.04
C ASP A 146 -10.61 -14.28 7.35
N GLY A 147 -9.88 -13.18 7.60
CA GLY A 147 -10.01 -12.35 8.81
C GLY A 147 -9.21 -12.81 10.03
N PHE A 148 -8.48 -13.92 9.97
CA PHE A 148 -7.73 -14.47 11.11
C PHE A 148 -6.27 -14.75 10.76
N ASP A 149 -5.36 -14.58 11.71
CA ASP A 149 -3.94 -14.93 11.55
C ASP A 149 -3.67 -16.45 11.73
N ARG A 150 -2.39 -16.84 11.87
CA ARG A 150 -1.98 -18.23 12.12
C ARG A 150 -2.35 -18.75 13.51
N ASN A 151 -2.66 -17.85 14.43
CA ASN A 151 -2.94 -18.12 15.83
C ASN A 151 -4.44 -17.98 16.14
N ASP A 152 -5.28 -17.86 15.10
CA ASP A 152 -6.72 -17.62 15.17
C ASP A 152 -7.08 -16.29 15.88
N CYS A 153 -6.16 -15.31 15.86
CA CYS A 153 -6.45 -13.94 16.27
C CYS A 153 -7.11 -13.19 15.10
N GLU A 154 -8.19 -12.48 15.40
CA GLU A 154 -8.90 -11.64 14.43
C GLU A 154 -8.02 -10.47 13.99
N ALA A 155 -8.07 -10.15 12.69
CA ALA A 155 -7.43 -8.97 12.15
C ALA A 155 -8.02 -7.72 12.80
N PRO A 156 -7.20 -6.71 13.15
CA PRO A 156 -7.72 -5.44 13.60
C PRO A 156 -8.64 -4.85 12.52
N ASP A 157 -9.74 -4.22 12.94
CA ASP A 157 -10.66 -3.52 12.03
C ASP A 157 -9.87 -2.49 11.21
N SER A 158 -9.54 -2.85 9.97
CA SER A 158 -8.64 -2.12 9.09
C SER A 158 -9.31 -0.90 8.42
N ASP A 159 -10.33 -0.33 9.07
CA ASP A 159 -11.10 0.83 8.61
C ASP A 159 -10.59 2.16 9.18
N GLY A 160 -9.54 2.13 10.01
CA GLY A 160 -8.78 3.31 10.43
C GLY A 160 -7.35 3.23 9.89
N ASP A 161 -6.88 4.33 9.31
CA ASP A 161 -5.46 4.59 8.98
C ASP A 161 -4.95 4.01 7.65
N LEU A 162 -5.46 4.61 6.56
CA LEU A 162 -4.73 4.77 5.31
C LEU A 162 -3.70 5.92 5.35
N ASP A 163 -3.32 6.41 6.53
CA ASP A 163 -2.25 7.40 6.73
C ASP A 163 -1.36 6.93 7.89
N GLY A 164 -0.05 6.77 7.62
CA GLY A 164 0.94 6.48 8.65
C GLY A 164 1.90 5.34 8.31
N GLU A 165 2.58 5.40 7.17
CA GLU A 165 3.97 4.91 7.18
C GLU A 165 4.76 5.97 7.96
N GLU A 166 4.79 5.86 9.29
CA GLU A 166 5.86 6.47 10.07
C GLU A 166 7.09 5.59 9.81
N GLU A 167 7.92 6.04 8.87
CA GLU A 167 9.33 5.68 8.85
C GLU A 167 9.87 6.13 10.21
N GLU A 168 10.05 5.19 11.16
CA GLU A 168 10.81 5.44 12.37
C GLU A 168 12.28 5.64 11.94
N ASP A 169 12.62 6.88 11.58
CA ASP A 169 13.99 7.34 11.52
C ASP A 169 14.57 7.21 12.94
N GLU A 170 15.39 6.18 13.12
CA GLU A 170 16.16 5.91 14.34
C GLU A 170 17.22 7.03 14.51
N ASP A 171 16.79 8.19 15.01
CA ASP A 171 17.68 9.26 15.44
C ASP A 171 18.45 8.79 16.68
N GLY A 172 19.65 8.25 16.43
CA GLY A 172 20.64 7.95 17.45
C GLY A 172 21.12 9.24 18.14
N GLU A 173 20.46 9.63 19.22
CA GLU A 173 20.94 10.67 20.12
C GLU A 173 22.25 10.22 20.78
N GLY A 174 23.32 10.98 20.51
CA GLY A 174 24.60 10.85 21.17
C GLY A 174 24.48 11.28 22.64
N GLU A 175 24.78 10.35 23.54
CA GLU A 175 24.95 10.64 24.96
C GLU A 175 26.30 11.37 25.18
N ASP A 176 26.24 12.70 25.28
CA ASP A 176 27.27 13.50 25.94
C ASP A 176 27.08 13.36 27.46
N GLU A 177 27.89 12.52 28.11
CA GLU A 177 28.11 12.59 29.56
C GLU A 177 29.46 13.26 29.85
N GLU A 178 29.40 14.55 30.19
CA GLU A 178 30.44 15.21 30.98
C GLU A 178 30.21 14.94 32.47
N ASP A 179 31.14 14.26 33.14
CA ASP A 179 31.44 14.56 34.55
C ASP A 179 32.93 14.34 34.87
N ALA A 180 33.43 15.21 35.74
CA ALA A 180 34.81 15.56 35.97
C ALA A 180 35.52 14.70 37.03
N GLU A 181 36.86 14.72 36.99
CA GLU A 181 37.80 14.96 38.10
C GLU A 181 39.11 14.16 37.91
N GLY A 182 40.26 14.84 37.87
CA GLY A 182 41.53 14.15 38.08
C GLY A 182 42.83 14.79 37.56
N ALA A 183 43.40 15.67 38.39
CA ALA A 183 44.85 15.84 38.61
C ALA A 183 45.74 16.67 37.63
N ARG A 184 46.05 17.89 38.11
CA ARG A 184 47.40 18.47 38.35
C ARG A 184 48.44 18.47 37.20
N GLY A 185 48.81 19.67 36.75
CA GLY A 185 50.03 19.88 35.96
C GLY A 185 50.43 21.34 35.69
N GLN A 186 51.06 21.98 36.67
CA GLN A 186 51.86 23.21 36.62
C GLN A 186 52.56 23.57 35.27
N LYS A 187 52.39 24.80 34.75
CA LYS A 187 53.41 25.90 34.67
C LYS A 187 53.14 26.97 33.58
N ARG A 188 53.04 28.22 34.06
CA ARG A 188 53.78 29.45 33.64
C ARG A 188 53.60 30.08 32.24
N LYS A 189 53.07 31.31 32.31
CA LYS A 189 53.56 32.61 31.76
C LYS A 189 53.88 32.70 30.26
N ARG A 190 53.19 33.62 29.56
CA ARG A 190 53.66 35.01 29.32
C ARG A 190 52.63 35.83 28.54
N ASP A 191 52.68 37.12 28.85
CA ASP A 191 51.95 38.28 28.35
C ASP A 191 52.11 38.48 26.84
N VAL A 192 51.17 39.21 26.21
CA VAL A 192 51.39 40.53 25.58
C VAL A 192 50.11 40.97 24.83
N GLU A 193 49.75 42.22 25.08
CA GLU A 193 48.71 43.06 24.47
C GLU A 193 48.93 43.23 22.96
N ASP A 194 47.86 43.41 22.16
CA ASP A 194 47.80 44.56 21.25
C ASP A 194 46.38 44.77 20.69
N VAL A 195 46.07 46.05 20.49
CA VAL A 195 44.79 46.64 20.08
C VAL A 195 44.83 46.85 18.56
N GLY A 196 43.70 46.75 17.87
CA GLY A 196 43.65 47.06 16.44
C GLY A 196 42.24 47.28 15.91
N ASP A 197 41.81 48.54 15.97
CA ASP A 197 40.70 49.18 15.26
C ASP A 197 40.61 48.83 13.76
N GLY A 198 39.40 48.93 13.20
CA GLY A 198 39.19 48.91 11.76
C GLY A 198 37.73 49.01 11.34
N ASP A 199 37.13 50.18 11.54
CA ASP A 199 35.89 50.62 10.88
C ASP A 199 36.00 50.54 9.34
N GLY A 200 34.87 50.30 8.68
CA GLY A 200 34.76 50.35 7.23
C GLY A 200 33.32 50.24 6.74
N ASP A 201 32.58 51.33 6.88
CA ASP A 201 31.33 51.65 6.17
C ASP A 201 31.48 51.50 4.64
N GLY A 202 30.37 51.18 3.97
CA GLY A 202 30.30 51.24 2.51
C GLY A 202 28.96 50.81 1.93
N ASP A 203 27.95 51.68 2.06
CA ASP A 203 26.74 51.71 1.25
C ASP A 203 27.02 51.71 -0.26
N GLY A 204 26.07 51.19 -1.05
CA GLY A 204 26.09 51.28 -2.51
C GLY A 204 24.89 50.58 -3.15
N GLU A 205 23.78 51.31 -3.23
CA GLU A 205 22.56 51.04 -3.99
C GLU A 205 22.79 51.09 -5.53
N ASP A 206 21.77 50.63 -6.26
CA ASP A 206 21.40 50.97 -7.65
C ASP A 206 22.31 50.46 -8.79
N ASP A 207 21.87 50.20 -10.03
CA ASP A 207 20.59 50.29 -10.73
C ASP A 207 20.72 49.48 -12.05
N ASP A 208 19.58 49.12 -12.63
CA ASP A 208 19.25 48.96 -14.06
C ASP A 208 20.32 48.61 -15.13
N GLU A 209 20.11 47.49 -15.83
CA GLU A 209 19.72 47.42 -17.26
C GLU A 209 19.45 45.97 -17.72
#